data_AF-A0A517TJ09-F1
#
_entry.id   AF-A0A517TJ09-F1
#
_cell.length_a   1.000
_cell.length_b   1.000
_cell.length_c   1.000
_cell.angle_alpha   90.00
_cell.angle_beta   90.00
_cell.angle_gamma   90.00
#
_symmetry.space_group_name_H-M   'P 1'
#
loop_
_entity.id
_entity.type
_entity.pdbx_description
1 polymer ?
#
loop_
_entity_poly.entity_id
_entity_poly.type
_entity_poly.pdbx_seq_one_letter_code
_entity_poly.pdbx_strand_id
1 'polypeptide(L)'
;MMTRAALLALAAILAGSATQATAQTVRFQTSVGAFDMLLNPTRNADLQPLVDNMLANVASGIYKDNVVNRAQEGFVLQLGSFDIDPADIGNISADVFQQNETFDPVIVDTNGDLTPDLDLGDLSNVRGTVSLALAAGDPNSGRASFFVNIGDNSASLDPQGFVPFAAIVDMTPIDELMALEQVNLGGNLALSDVPLDENGDFVIVETASVISESNFSFIGPVRTALGIEPTVASVSASGSSVGAISPAMAPSISESIEPAAASALAVPEPGAAALVLSGLALLARRR
;
A
#
# COMPACT_ATOMS: atom_id res chain seq x y z
N MET A 1 -35.06 44.06 21.52
CA MET A 1 -35.59 42.78 21.01
C MET A 1 -34.94 42.47 19.68
N MET A 2 -33.71 41.94 19.70
CA MET A 2 -33.06 41.39 18.50
C MET A 2 -33.57 39.97 18.32
N THR A 3 -34.23 39.74 17.20
CA THR A 3 -34.95 38.52 16.84
C THR A 3 -33.97 37.34 16.71
N ARG A 4 -34.32 36.23 17.36
CA ARG A 4 -33.63 34.93 17.37
C ARG A 4 -33.45 34.28 15.98
N ALA A 5 -33.88 34.95 14.91
CA ALA A 5 -33.83 34.46 13.54
C ALA A 5 -32.44 34.60 12.88
N ALA A 6 -31.57 35.49 13.37
CA ALA A 6 -30.24 35.70 12.79
C ALA A 6 -29.20 34.62 13.20
N LEU A 7 -29.44 33.86 14.26
CA LEU A 7 -28.50 32.83 14.74
C LEU A 7 -28.67 31.47 14.04
N LEU A 8 -29.78 31.21 13.35
CA LEU A 8 -30.00 29.94 12.64
C LEU A 8 -29.43 29.92 11.21
N ALA A 9 -29.13 31.08 10.63
CA ALA A 9 -28.55 31.15 9.29
C ALA A 9 -27.02 30.96 9.26
N LEU A 10 -26.34 31.10 10.40
CA LEU A 10 -24.88 30.91 10.49
C LEU A 10 -24.47 29.48 10.87
N ALA A 11 -25.41 28.66 11.38
CA ALA A 11 -25.15 27.27 11.74
C ALA A 11 -25.28 26.28 10.55
N ALA A 12 -25.86 26.71 9.43
CA ALA A 12 -26.11 25.84 8.27
C ALA A 12 -24.97 25.81 7.24
N ILE A 13 -23.94 26.65 7.39
CA ILE A 13 -22.81 26.72 6.43
C ILE A 13 -21.57 25.96 6.93
N LEU A 14 -21.55 25.51 8.19
CA LEU A 14 -20.43 24.72 8.75
C LEU A 14 -20.66 23.19 8.73
N ALA A 15 -21.80 22.73 8.21
CA ALA A 15 -22.09 21.30 8.08
C ALA A 15 -21.94 20.88 6.62
N GLY A 16 -20.80 20.29 6.26
CA GLY A 16 -20.63 19.60 4.99
C GLY A 16 -19.47 20.07 4.12
N SER A 17 -18.27 20.15 4.68
CA SER A 17 -17.10 19.79 3.87
C SER A 17 -16.87 18.29 4.09
N ALA A 18 -17.67 17.46 3.42
CA ALA A 18 -17.23 16.10 3.18
C ALA A 18 -16.02 16.23 2.26
N THR A 19 -14.82 16.09 2.80
CA THR A 19 -13.61 15.87 2.02
C THR A 19 -13.86 14.62 1.22
N GLN A 20 -14.27 14.80 -0.04
CA GLN A 20 -14.41 13.69 -0.97
C GLN A 20 -13.01 13.10 -1.09
N ALA A 21 -12.81 11.90 -0.57
CA ALA A 21 -11.56 11.17 -0.75
C ALA A 21 -11.37 10.99 -2.26
N THR A 22 -10.47 11.79 -2.84
CA THR A 22 -10.10 11.65 -4.24
C THR A 22 -9.28 10.38 -4.34
N ALA A 23 -9.68 9.44 -5.19
CA ALA A 23 -8.87 8.27 -5.48
C ALA A 23 -7.48 8.74 -5.94
N GLN A 24 -6.45 8.25 -5.26
CA GLN A 24 -5.05 8.55 -5.56
C GLN A 24 -4.46 7.36 -6.31
N THR A 25 -3.61 7.64 -7.29
CA THR A 25 -2.89 6.60 -8.02
C THR A 25 -1.44 6.59 -7.56
N VAL A 26 -0.93 5.42 -7.18
CA VAL A 26 0.47 5.20 -6.85
C VAL A 26 1.13 4.50 -8.01
N ARG A 27 2.21 5.06 -8.54
CA ARG A 27 3.06 4.40 -9.52
C ARG A 27 4.21 3.71 -8.82
N PHE A 28 4.37 2.42 -9.10
CA PHE A 28 5.53 1.63 -8.74
C PHE A 28 6.39 1.45 -9.99
N GLN A 29 7.60 1.99 -9.95
CA GLN A 29 8.61 1.77 -10.99
C GLN A 29 9.45 0.57 -10.55
N THR A 30 9.43 -0.51 -11.33
CA THR A 30 10.27 -1.70 -11.10
C THR A 30 11.35 -1.80 -12.17
N SER A 31 12.33 -2.69 -11.95
CA SER A 31 13.38 -3.02 -12.92
C SER A 31 12.85 -3.60 -14.24
N VAL A 32 11.62 -4.13 -14.24
CA VAL A 32 10.99 -4.78 -15.41
C VAL A 32 9.81 -4.00 -15.99
N GLY A 33 9.45 -2.86 -15.39
CA GLY A 33 8.35 -2.02 -15.88
C GLY A 33 7.68 -1.21 -14.78
N ALA A 34 6.78 -0.31 -15.16
CA ALA A 34 5.98 0.44 -14.20
C ALA A 34 4.56 -0.14 -14.14
N PHE A 35 3.97 -0.18 -12.95
CA PHE A 35 2.54 -0.43 -12.78
C PHE A 35 1.90 0.63 -11.89
N ASP A 36 0.61 0.88 -12.14
CA ASP A 36 -0.16 1.89 -11.43
C ASP A 36 -1.24 1.22 -10.57
N MET A 37 -1.32 1.65 -9.32
CA MET A 37 -2.27 1.19 -8.31
C MET A 37 -3.24 2.33 -7.97
N LEU A 38 -4.52 2.14 -8.28
CA LEU A 38 -5.60 3.05 -7.90
C LEU A 38 -6.07 2.72 -6.49
N LEU A 39 -5.88 3.66 -5.56
CA LEU A 39 -6.33 3.52 -4.18
C LEU A 39 -7.82 3.85 -4.05
N ASN A 40 -8.53 3.03 -3.27
CA ASN A 40 -9.95 3.18 -2.97
C ASN A 40 -10.83 3.44 -4.23
N PRO A 41 -10.83 2.52 -5.21
CA PRO A 41 -11.58 2.68 -6.44
C PRO A 41 -13.10 2.81 -6.21
N THR A 42 -13.61 2.27 -5.10
CA THR A 42 -15.03 2.31 -4.71
C THR A 42 -15.43 3.59 -3.98
N ARG A 43 -14.48 4.46 -3.61
CA ARG A 43 -14.69 5.64 -2.77
C ARG A 43 -15.36 5.31 -1.44
N ASN A 44 -15.04 4.16 -0.88
CA ASN A 44 -15.54 3.70 0.40
C ASN A 44 -14.72 4.33 1.53
N ALA A 45 -15.38 5.04 2.45
CA ALA A 45 -14.72 5.71 3.56
C ALA A 45 -14.08 4.74 4.56
N ASP A 46 -14.61 3.52 4.69
CA ASP A 46 -14.11 2.51 5.63
C ASP A 46 -12.72 1.98 5.21
N LEU A 47 -12.33 2.16 3.94
CA LEU A 47 -11.01 1.79 3.45
C LEU A 47 -9.91 2.81 3.80
N GLN A 48 -10.27 3.99 4.33
CA GLN A 48 -9.33 5.08 4.54
C GLN A 48 -8.10 4.69 5.39
N PRO A 49 -8.20 3.88 6.47
CA PRO A 49 -7.03 3.46 7.24
C PRO A 49 -6.01 2.65 6.40
N LEU A 50 -6.47 1.82 5.47
CA LEU A 50 -5.60 1.05 4.56
C LEU A 50 -4.95 1.97 3.51
N VAL A 51 -5.72 2.93 2.99
CA VAL A 51 -5.23 3.95 2.05
C VAL A 51 -4.15 4.82 2.71
N ASP A 52 -4.40 5.30 3.93
CA ASP A 52 -3.48 6.13 4.69
C ASP A 52 -2.17 5.39 4.97
N ASN A 53 -2.26 4.10 5.31
CA ASN A 53 -1.09 3.24 5.48
C ASN A 53 -0.27 3.15 4.20
N MET A 54 -0.88 2.84 3.05
CA MET A 54 -0.18 2.77 1.76
C MET A 54 0.51 4.10 1.42
N LEU A 55 -0.20 5.22 1.59
CA LEU A 55 0.35 6.55 1.32
C LEU A 55 1.50 6.90 2.27
N ALA A 56 1.42 6.51 3.54
CA ALA A 56 2.49 6.72 4.50
C ALA A 56 3.75 5.93 4.12
N ASN A 57 3.62 4.65 3.71
CA ASN A 57 4.74 3.83 3.25
C ASN A 57 5.36 4.34 1.95
N VAL A 58 4.54 4.85 1.01
CA VAL A 58 5.04 5.51 -0.21
C VAL A 58 5.81 6.78 0.16
N ALA A 59 5.25 7.63 1.03
CA ALA A 59 5.85 8.90 1.42
C ALA A 59 7.14 8.73 2.24
N SER A 60 7.26 7.67 3.03
CA SER A 60 8.48 7.34 3.77
C SER A 60 9.56 6.71 2.92
N GLY A 61 9.22 6.25 1.71
CA GLY A 61 10.15 5.58 0.81
C GLY A 61 10.42 4.12 1.16
N ILE A 62 9.57 3.48 1.99
CA ILE A 62 9.72 2.06 2.36
C ILE A 62 9.78 1.16 1.12
N TYR A 63 9.05 1.49 0.06
CA TYR A 63 9.04 0.69 -1.16
C TYR A 63 10.24 0.91 -2.10
N LYS A 64 11.20 1.77 -1.74
CA LYS A 64 12.42 1.90 -2.52
C LYS A 64 13.30 0.66 -2.30
N ASP A 65 13.91 0.16 -3.37
CA ASP A 65 14.76 -1.02 -3.41
C ASP A 65 14.06 -2.29 -2.89
N ASN A 66 12.72 -2.26 -2.83
CA ASN A 66 11.91 -3.39 -2.37
C ASN A 66 11.87 -4.49 -3.41
N VAL A 67 12.02 -5.73 -2.99
CA VAL A 67 11.99 -6.87 -3.89
C VAL A 67 10.59 -7.46 -3.97
N VAL A 68 10.22 -7.90 -5.17
CA VAL A 68 9.09 -8.81 -5.34
C VAL A 68 9.47 -10.14 -4.74
N ASN A 69 9.04 -10.39 -3.52
CA ASN A 69 9.48 -11.56 -2.77
C ASN A 69 8.69 -12.82 -3.13
N ARG A 70 7.52 -12.71 -3.78
CA ARG A 70 6.73 -13.89 -4.18
C ARG A 70 5.81 -13.61 -5.37
N ALA A 71 5.85 -14.44 -6.39
CA ALA A 71 5.03 -14.35 -7.60
C ALA A 71 4.32 -15.68 -7.88
N GLN A 72 3.40 -16.10 -7.00
CA GLN A 72 2.76 -17.40 -7.12
C GLN A 72 1.75 -17.45 -8.27
N GLU A 73 1.98 -18.34 -9.23
CA GLU A 73 1.13 -18.53 -10.40
C GLU A 73 -0.34 -18.77 -10.01
N GLY A 74 -1.24 -18.02 -10.63
CA GLY A 74 -2.69 -18.12 -10.43
C GLY A 74 -3.21 -17.66 -9.07
N PHE A 75 -2.33 -17.22 -8.16
CA PHE A 75 -2.69 -16.81 -6.82
C PHE A 75 -2.39 -15.33 -6.59
N VAL A 76 -1.16 -14.98 -6.18
CA VAL A 76 -0.82 -13.62 -5.76
C VAL A 76 0.62 -13.24 -6.15
N LEU A 77 0.80 -11.95 -6.45
CA LEU A 77 2.09 -11.28 -6.50
C LEU A 77 2.25 -10.48 -5.21
N GLN A 78 3.30 -10.72 -4.42
CA GLN A 78 3.53 -10.10 -3.13
C GLN A 78 4.87 -9.35 -3.08
N LEU A 79 4.83 -8.14 -2.50
CA LEU A 79 6.00 -7.29 -2.23
C LEU A 79 5.75 -6.39 -1.00
N GLY A 80 6.73 -5.57 -0.62
CA GLY A 80 6.60 -4.67 0.53
C GLY A 80 7.09 -5.26 1.86
N SER A 81 7.59 -6.50 1.84
CA SER A 81 8.16 -7.17 3.02
C SER A 81 9.67 -6.98 3.16
N PHE A 82 10.38 -6.86 2.04
CA PHE A 82 11.84 -6.89 2.03
C PHE A 82 12.43 -5.88 1.07
N ASP A 83 13.56 -5.32 1.46
CA ASP A 83 14.48 -4.59 0.61
C ASP A 83 15.77 -5.39 0.40
N ILE A 84 16.55 -4.95 -0.59
CA ILE A 84 17.87 -5.49 -0.90
C ILE A 84 18.85 -4.33 -1.00
N ASP A 85 20.04 -4.48 -0.44
CA ASP A 85 21.11 -3.50 -0.66
C ASP A 85 21.49 -3.53 -2.16
N PRO A 86 21.52 -2.38 -2.86
CA PRO A 86 21.96 -2.34 -4.25
C PRO A 86 23.33 -2.99 -4.52
N ALA A 87 24.20 -3.10 -3.52
CA ALA A 87 25.47 -3.81 -3.61
C ALA A 87 25.34 -5.34 -3.72
N ASP A 88 24.21 -5.90 -3.32
CA ASP A 88 23.90 -7.34 -3.35
C ASP A 88 23.10 -7.76 -4.59
N ILE A 89 22.78 -6.83 -5.50
CA ILE A 89 22.18 -7.16 -6.81
C ILE A 89 23.11 -8.13 -7.57
N GLY A 90 22.53 -9.22 -8.08
CA GLY A 90 23.26 -10.33 -8.70
C GLY A 90 23.69 -11.44 -7.75
N ASN A 91 23.50 -11.28 -6.44
CA ASN A 91 23.68 -12.35 -5.46
C ASN A 91 22.36 -13.04 -5.15
N ILE A 92 22.12 -14.18 -5.80
CA ILE A 92 20.90 -14.96 -5.64
C ILE A 92 20.98 -15.84 -4.40
N SER A 93 20.64 -15.26 -3.25
CA SER A 93 20.57 -15.92 -1.94
C SER A 93 19.44 -15.34 -1.10
N ALA A 94 18.87 -16.13 -0.18
CA ALA A 94 17.90 -15.61 0.79
C ALA A 94 18.53 -14.61 1.78
N ASP A 95 19.84 -14.70 2.01
CA ASP A 95 20.54 -13.91 3.03
C ASP A 95 20.67 -12.42 2.67
N VAL A 96 20.43 -12.03 1.41
CA VAL A 96 20.49 -10.62 0.97
C VAL A 96 19.19 -9.87 1.23
N PHE A 97 18.12 -10.58 1.60
CA PHE A 97 16.82 -9.99 1.87
C PHE A 97 16.83 -9.39 3.27
N GLN A 98 16.65 -8.08 3.34
CA GLN A 98 16.51 -7.34 4.57
C GLN A 98 15.03 -7.07 4.80
N GLN A 99 14.57 -7.21 6.04
CA GLN A 99 13.18 -6.94 6.34
C GLN A 99 12.96 -5.44 6.48
N ASN A 100 11.94 -4.92 5.82
CA ASN A 100 11.59 -3.51 5.92
C ASN A 100 11.28 -3.12 7.36
N GLU A 101 11.79 -1.96 7.79
CA GLU A 101 11.21 -1.25 8.93
C GLU A 101 9.79 -0.80 8.56
N THR A 102 8.84 -1.04 9.45
CA THR A 102 7.41 -0.85 9.14
C THR A 102 6.70 -0.07 10.24
N PHE A 103 5.71 0.73 9.84
CA PHE A 103 4.80 1.39 10.77
C PHE A 103 3.91 0.39 11.52
N ASP A 104 3.21 0.88 12.55
CA ASP A 104 2.20 0.12 13.27
C ASP A 104 1.16 -0.49 12.32
N PRO A 105 0.62 -1.67 12.67
CA PRO A 105 -0.32 -2.34 11.80
C PRO A 105 -1.65 -1.58 11.72
N VAL A 106 -2.34 -1.73 10.60
CA VAL A 106 -3.68 -1.20 10.42
C VAL A 106 -4.66 -2.04 11.24
N ILE A 107 -5.40 -1.37 12.12
CA ILE A 107 -6.44 -2.01 12.93
C ILE A 107 -7.74 -2.01 12.13
N VAL A 108 -8.25 -3.20 11.85
CA VAL A 108 -9.50 -3.43 11.12
C VAL A 108 -10.51 -4.26 11.91
N ASP A 109 -10.08 -5.00 12.93
CA ASP A 109 -10.92 -5.78 13.85
C ASP A 109 -10.73 -5.25 15.29
N THR A 110 -11.66 -4.41 15.74
CA THR A 110 -11.62 -3.82 17.08
C THR A 110 -12.31 -4.69 18.13
N ASN A 111 -13.18 -5.59 17.70
CA ASN A 111 -14.02 -6.40 18.58
C ASN A 111 -13.36 -7.77 18.93
N GLY A 112 -12.34 -8.18 18.16
CA GLY A 112 -11.54 -9.38 18.36
C GLY A 112 -12.19 -10.68 17.88
N ASP A 113 -13.18 -10.61 16.98
CA ASP A 113 -13.89 -11.77 16.42
C ASP A 113 -13.24 -12.38 15.18
N LEU A 114 -12.06 -11.86 14.79
CA LEU A 114 -11.27 -12.24 13.61
C LEU A 114 -11.92 -11.86 12.28
N THR A 115 -12.88 -10.94 12.29
CA THR A 115 -13.52 -10.37 11.09
C THR A 115 -13.29 -8.86 11.07
N PRO A 116 -12.93 -8.27 9.91
CA PRO A 116 -12.85 -6.81 9.80
C PRO A 116 -14.19 -6.12 10.11
N ASP A 117 -14.16 -5.11 10.98
CA ASP A 117 -15.25 -4.20 11.35
C ASP A 117 -15.46 -3.10 10.28
N LEU A 118 -15.46 -3.47 8.99
CA LEU A 118 -15.57 -2.54 7.85
C LEU A 118 -16.77 -2.91 6.97
N ASP A 119 -17.53 -1.93 6.48
CA ASP A 119 -18.56 -2.19 5.45
C ASP A 119 -17.88 -2.30 4.08
N LEU A 120 -17.59 -3.53 3.65
CA LEU A 120 -16.85 -3.77 2.41
C LEU A 120 -17.73 -3.71 1.13
N GLY A 121 -19.05 -3.70 1.27
CA GLY A 121 -19.97 -3.81 0.12
C GLY A 121 -19.65 -5.03 -0.76
N ASP A 122 -19.41 -4.80 -2.06
CA ASP A 122 -19.09 -5.84 -3.06
C ASP A 122 -17.56 -6.06 -3.25
N LEU A 123 -16.71 -5.51 -2.37
CA LEU A 123 -15.26 -5.71 -2.46
C LEU A 123 -14.90 -7.17 -2.16
N SER A 124 -14.05 -7.74 -3.00
CA SER A 124 -13.63 -9.14 -2.91
C SER A 124 -12.23 -9.33 -3.51
N ASN A 125 -11.48 -10.35 -3.05
CA ASN A 125 -10.14 -10.68 -3.54
C ASN A 125 -10.20 -11.35 -4.93
N VAL A 126 -10.62 -10.58 -5.93
CA VAL A 126 -10.63 -10.98 -7.35
C VAL A 126 -9.44 -10.40 -8.10
N ARG A 127 -9.19 -10.92 -9.31
CA ARG A 127 -8.05 -10.52 -10.14
C ARG A 127 -7.93 -9.00 -10.26
N GLY A 128 -6.71 -8.50 -10.02
CA GLY A 128 -6.34 -7.09 -10.10
C GLY A 128 -6.62 -6.29 -8.84
N THR A 129 -7.30 -6.83 -7.83
CA THR A 129 -7.44 -6.14 -6.53
C THR A 129 -6.20 -6.34 -5.67
N VAL A 130 -6.01 -5.40 -4.74
CA VAL A 130 -4.84 -5.31 -3.86
C VAL A 130 -5.28 -5.27 -2.40
N SER A 131 -4.64 -6.10 -1.59
CA SER A 131 -4.88 -6.25 -0.14
C SER A 131 -3.55 -6.24 0.61
N LEU A 132 -3.56 -5.83 1.89
CA LEU A 132 -2.39 -5.96 2.75
C LEU A 132 -2.14 -7.45 3.04
N ALA A 133 -0.87 -7.86 3.11
CA ALA A 133 -0.51 -9.18 3.59
C ALA A 133 -0.64 -9.22 5.12
N LEU A 134 -1.20 -10.31 5.64
CA LEU A 134 -1.55 -10.49 7.05
C LEU A 134 -0.81 -11.72 7.61
N ALA A 135 -0.52 -11.69 8.91
CA ALA A 135 -0.21 -12.87 9.67
C ALA A 135 -1.44 -13.79 9.74
N ALA A 136 -1.20 -15.10 9.65
CA ALA A 136 -2.27 -16.08 9.64
C ALA A 136 -3.11 -15.98 10.93
N GLY A 137 -4.42 -15.75 10.77
CA GLY A 137 -5.37 -15.63 11.88
C GLY A 137 -5.32 -14.31 12.64
N ASP A 138 -4.69 -13.27 12.10
CA ASP A 138 -4.66 -11.94 12.71
C ASP A 138 -5.01 -10.85 11.69
N PRO A 139 -6.27 -10.38 11.63
CA PRO A 139 -6.68 -9.30 10.74
C PRO A 139 -5.96 -7.97 11.01
N ASN A 140 -5.47 -7.75 12.24
CA ASN A 140 -4.83 -6.50 12.69
C ASN A 140 -3.30 -6.53 12.52
N SER A 141 -2.80 -7.30 11.56
CA SER A 141 -1.36 -7.50 11.33
C SER A 141 -0.82 -6.82 10.07
N GLY A 142 -1.70 -6.22 9.26
CA GLY A 142 -1.34 -5.58 7.99
C GLY A 142 -0.46 -4.35 8.19
N ARG A 143 0.75 -4.38 7.64
CA ARG A 143 1.75 -3.28 7.71
C ARG A 143 2.06 -2.77 6.29
N ALA A 144 3.31 -2.80 5.84
CA ALA A 144 3.70 -2.33 4.50
C ALA A 144 3.56 -3.38 3.39
N SER A 145 3.62 -4.67 3.76
CA SER A 145 3.50 -5.78 2.81
C SER A 145 2.11 -5.86 2.22
N PHE A 146 2.02 -6.02 0.91
CA PHE A 146 0.76 -6.12 0.18
C PHE A 146 0.89 -7.13 -0.95
N PHE A 147 -0.25 -7.54 -1.51
CA PHE A 147 -0.28 -8.40 -2.67
C PHE A 147 -1.32 -7.97 -3.69
N VAL A 148 -1.06 -8.31 -4.94
CA VAL A 148 -1.98 -8.21 -6.08
C VAL A 148 -2.59 -9.58 -6.32
N ASN A 149 -3.91 -9.67 -6.39
CA ASN A 149 -4.60 -10.89 -6.79
C ASN A 149 -4.40 -11.16 -8.29
N ILE A 150 -3.80 -12.30 -8.63
CA ILE A 150 -3.60 -12.74 -10.03
C ILE A 150 -4.81 -13.53 -10.52
N GLY A 151 -5.48 -14.27 -9.63
CA GLY A 151 -6.71 -15.01 -9.91
C GLY A 151 -7.91 -14.49 -9.10
N ASP A 152 -9.01 -15.23 -9.18
CA ASP A 152 -10.10 -15.09 -8.22
C ASP A 152 -9.77 -15.91 -6.97
N ASN A 153 -9.43 -15.20 -5.89
CA ASN A 153 -9.03 -15.76 -4.60
C ASN A 153 -10.10 -15.53 -3.52
N SER A 154 -11.28 -15.01 -3.89
CA SER A 154 -12.36 -14.61 -2.98
C SER A 154 -12.72 -15.72 -1.99
N ALA A 155 -12.90 -16.93 -2.49
CA ALA A 155 -13.28 -18.11 -1.69
C ALA A 155 -12.23 -18.49 -0.62
N SER A 156 -10.96 -18.11 -0.82
CA SER A 156 -9.87 -18.41 0.10
C SER A 156 -9.56 -17.23 1.01
N LEU A 157 -9.44 -16.02 0.47
CA LEU A 157 -8.90 -14.85 1.17
C LEU A 157 -9.95 -14.00 1.87
N ASP A 158 -11.17 -13.86 1.32
CA ASP A 158 -12.21 -13.03 1.94
C ASP A 158 -12.61 -13.56 3.33
N PRO A 159 -12.80 -14.89 3.55
CA PRO A 159 -13.11 -15.42 4.88
C PRO A 159 -11.97 -15.29 5.90
N GLN A 160 -10.76 -14.92 5.46
CA GLN A 160 -9.59 -14.75 6.32
C GLN A 160 -9.34 -13.29 6.71
N GLY A 161 -10.20 -12.36 6.27
CA GLY A 161 -10.11 -10.94 6.63
C GLY A 161 -9.14 -10.12 5.77
N PHE A 162 -8.72 -10.64 4.61
CA PHE A 162 -7.97 -9.85 3.63
C PHE A 162 -8.88 -8.83 2.95
N VAL A 163 -8.67 -7.55 3.25
CA VAL A 163 -9.51 -6.46 2.75
C VAL A 163 -8.91 -5.84 1.49
N PRO A 164 -9.57 -5.95 0.32
CA PRO A 164 -9.13 -5.24 -0.88
C PRO A 164 -9.39 -3.73 -0.72
N PHE A 165 -8.33 -2.93 -0.82
CA PHE A 165 -8.40 -1.48 -0.66
C PHE A 165 -7.93 -0.70 -1.90
N ALA A 166 -7.32 -1.39 -2.86
CA ALA A 166 -6.83 -0.80 -4.09
C ALA A 166 -6.99 -1.76 -5.27
N ALA A 167 -6.77 -1.28 -6.49
CA ALA A 167 -6.77 -2.09 -7.71
C ALA A 167 -5.67 -1.64 -8.67
N ILE A 168 -5.12 -2.58 -9.43
CA ILE A 168 -4.18 -2.29 -10.51
C ILE A 168 -4.94 -1.72 -11.70
N VAL A 169 -4.43 -0.60 -12.24
CA VAL A 169 -5.07 0.12 -13.36
C VAL A 169 -4.93 -0.66 -14.67
N ASP A 170 -3.75 -1.20 -14.93
CA ASP A 170 -3.44 -2.04 -16.09
C ASP A 170 -2.67 -3.28 -15.62
N MET A 171 -3.24 -4.46 -15.85
CA MET A 171 -2.65 -5.74 -15.44
C MET A 171 -1.51 -6.20 -16.34
N THR A 172 -1.31 -5.58 -17.52
CA THR A 172 -0.30 -6.02 -18.49
C THR A 172 1.12 -6.12 -17.89
N PRO A 173 1.64 -5.09 -17.17
CA PRO A 173 2.98 -5.18 -16.57
C PRO A 173 3.06 -6.23 -15.46
N ILE A 174 1.96 -6.46 -14.73
CA ILE A 174 1.89 -7.49 -13.69
C ILE A 174 1.94 -8.88 -14.33
N ASP A 175 1.20 -9.09 -15.42
CA ASP A 175 1.21 -10.37 -16.15
C ASP A 175 2.57 -10.68 -16.76
N GLU A 176 3.25 -9.66 -17.31
CA GLU A 176 4.63 -9.79 -17.82
C GLU A 176 5.61 -10.17 -16.71
N LEU A 177 5.49 -9.56 -15.53
CA LEU A 177 6.30 -9.88 -14.35
C LEU A 177 6.03 -11.32 -13.87
N MET A 178 4.77 -11.74 -13.81
CA MET A 178 4.40 -13.10 -13.42
C MET A 178 4.93 -14.18 -14.38
N ALA A 179 5.24 -13.82 -15.62
CA ALA A 179 5.77 -14.73 -16.64
C ALA A 179 7.30 -14.91 -16.60
N LEU A 180 7.98 -14.19 -15.70
CA LEU A 180 9.43 -14.28 -15.52
C LEU A 180 9.86 -15.63 -14.93
N GLU A 181 11.15 -15.95 -15.08
CA GLU A 181 11.74 -17.08 -14.37
C GLU A 181 11.67 -16.84 -12.86
N GLN A 182 11.39 -17.89 -12.08
CA GLN A 182 11.26 -17.80 -10.64
C GLN A 182 12.20 -18.79 -9.95
N VAL A 183 12.78 -18.36 -8.83
CA VAL A 183 13.65 -19.17 -8.00
C VAL A 183 13.04 -19.39 -6.63
N ASN A 184 13.19 -20.61 -6.12
CA ASN A 184 12.86 -20.94 -4.74
C ASN A 184 14.12 -20.82 -3.88
N LEU A 185 14.15 -19.82 -3.00
CA LEU A 185 15.29 -19.58 -2.11
C LEU A 185 15.23 -20.40 -0.82
N GLY A 186 14.17 -21.19 -0.63
CA GLY A 186 13.97 -22.06 0.53
C GLY A 186 13.70 -21.29 1.84
N GLY A 187 13.52 -22.04 2.93
CA GLY A 187 13.44 -21.50 4.30
C GLY A 187 12.10 -20.87 4.70
N ASN A 188 11.45 -20.11 3.82
CA ASN A 188 10.17 -19.44 4.09
C ASN A 188 9.27 -19.41 2.83
N LEU A 189 7.95 -19.54 3.01
CA LEU A 189 6.94 -19.34 1.96
C LEU A 189 7.02 -17.95 1.32
N ALA A 190 7.50 -16.95 2.04
CA ALA A 190 7.67 -15.60 1.51
C ALA A 190 8.75 -15.49 0.42
N LEU A 191 9.55 -16.53 0.17
CA LEU A 191 10.67 -16.57 -0.78
C LEU A 191 10.66 -17.85 -1.65
N SER A 192 9.48 -18.47 -1.81
CA SER A 192 9.33 -19.72 -2.56
C SER A 192 9.33 -19.54 -4.08
N ASP A 193 8.93 -18.36 -4.54
CA ASP A 193 8.58 -18.07 -5.93
C ASP A 193 9.09 -16.66 -6.30
N VAL A 194 10.38 -16.39 -6.12
CA VAL A 194 10.97 -15.06 -6.32
C VAL A 194 11.29 -14.86 -7.80
N PRO A 195 10.69 -13.87 -8.50
CA PRO A 195 10.96 -13.63 -9.92
C PRO A 195 12.34 -13.01 -10.15
N LEU A 196 12.96 -13.42 -11.26
CA LEU A 196 14.22 -12.91 -11.78
C LEU A 196 14.00 -12.18 -13.11
N ASP A 197 14.71 -11.08 -13.34
CA ASP A 197 14.70 -10.36 -14.61
C ASP A 197 15.52 -11.07 -15.70
N GLU A 198 15.65 -10.44 -16.87
CA GLU A 198 16.40 -11.00 -18.00
C GLU A 198 17.91 -11.18 -17.76
N ASN A 199 18.46 -10.48 -16.76
CA ASN A 199 19.86 -10.58 -16.35
C ASN A 199 20.06 -11.67 -15.27
N GLY A 200 18.97 -12.23 -14.76
CA GLY A 200 18.98 -13.17 -13.64
C GLY A 200 19.02 -12.47 -12.28
N ASP A 201 18.75 -11.17 -12.21
CA ASP A 201 18.68 -10.39 -10.98
C ASP A 201 17.26 -10.37 -10.41
N PHE A 202 17.11 -10.14 -9.10
CA PHE A 202 15.77 -10.02 -8.51
C PHE A 202 14.99 -8.82 -9.07
N VAL A 203 13.68 -8.98 -9.24
CA VAL A 203 12.81 -7.86 -9.60
C VAL A 203 12.65 -6.92 -8.41
N ILE A 204 13.17 -5.70 -8.55
CA ILE A 204 13.13 -4.67 -7.52
C ILE A 204 12.22 -3.50 -7.90
N VAL A 205 11.65 -2.85 -6.91
CA VAL A 205 10.95 -1.57 -6.99
C VAL A 205 12.00 -0.47 -6.83
N GLU A 206 12.31 0.23 -7.91
CA GLU A 206 13.24 1.35 -7.90
C GLU A 206 12.66 2.53 -7.14
N THR A 207 11.37 2.83 -7.36
CA THR A 207 10.65 3.90 -6.66
C THR A 207 9.15 3.63 -6.60
N ALA A 208 8.49 4.15 -5.56
CA ALA A 208 7.04 4.30 -5.52
C ALA A 208 6.69 5.77 -5.31
N SER A 209 5.72 6.29 -6.04
CA SER A 209 5.31 7.69 -5.92
C SER A 209 3.84 7.91 -6.23
N VAL A 210 3.22 8.87 -5.55
CA VAL A 210 1.84 9.27 -5.85
C VAL A 210 1.84 10.10 -7.13
N ILE A 211 1.13 9.62 -8.15
CA ILE A 211 0.87 10.36 -9.38
C ILE A 211 -0.55 10.94 -9.29
N SER A 212 -0.66 12.26 -9.23
CA SER A 212 -1.97 12.89 -9.44
C SER A 212 -2.37 12.70 -10.88
N GLU A 213 -3.56 12.15 -11.13
CA GLU A 213 -4.15 12.24 -12.45
C GLU A 213 -4.20 13.73 -12.83
N SER A 214 -3.61 14.05 -13.98
CA SER A 214 -3.43 15.41 -14.49
C SER A 214 -4.74 16.20 -14.70
N ASN A 215 -5.88 15.59 -14.35
CA ASN A 215 -7.22 16.18 -14.38
C ASN A 215 -7.66 16.80 -13.04
N PHE A 216 -6.87 16.67 -11.96
CA PHE A 216 -7.15 17.37 -10.70
C PHE A 216 -6.09 18.43 -10.41
N SER A 217 -6.30 19.62 -11.00
CA SER A 217 -5.54 20.83 -10.63
C SER A 217 -5.79 21.16 -9.16
N PHE A 218 -4.88 20.75 -8.28
CA PHE A 218 -4.81 21.08 -6.86
C PHE A 218 -4.67 22.60 -6.59
N ILE A 219 -4.60 23.44 -7.63
CA ILE A 219 -4.38 24.88 -7.47
C ILE A 219 -5.67 25.72 -7.54
N GLY A 220 -6.85 25.12 -7.39
CA GLY A 220 -8.13 25.83 -7.37
C GLY A 220 -8.33 26.77 -6.16
N PRO A 221 -8.20 26.29 -4.91
CA PRO A 221 -8.50 27.13 -3.75
C PRO A 221 -7.42 28.18 -3.43
N VAL A 222 -6.14 27.88 -3.65
CA VAL A 222 -5.04 28.81 -3.32
C VAL A 222 -4.93 29.95 -4.34
N ARG A 223 -5.17 29.70 -5.64
CA ARG A 223 -5.07 30.76 -6.68
C ARG A 223 -6.21 31.76 -6.60
N THR A 224 -7.40 31.28 -6.23
CA THR A 224 -8.57 32.14 -5.99
C THR A 224 -8.36 32.99 -4.74
N ALA A 225 -7.75 32.44 -3.68
CA ALA A 225 -7.41 33.18 -2.47
C ALA A 225 -6.28 34.22 -2.68
N LEU A 226 -5.42 34.03 -3.68
CA LEU A 226 -4.31 34.94 -4.01
C LEU A 226 -4.60 35.94 -5.13
N GLY A 227 -5.81 35.93 -5.73
CA GLY A 227 -6.25 36.96 -6.69
C GLY A 227 -5.44 37.04 -7.99
N ILE A 228 -4.83 35.94 -8.44
CA ILE A 228 -3.97 35.93 -9.64
C ILE A 228 -4.82 35.61 -10.89
N GLU A 229 -5.30 36.65 -11.57
CA GLU A 229 -5.97 36.57 -12.87
C GLU A 229 -5.02 36.08 -13.99
N PRO A 230 -5.51 35.34 -15.01
CA PRO A 230 -4.68 34.80 -16.07
C PRO A 230 -4.24 35.90 -17.03
N THR A 231 -2.96 36.28 -16.99
CA THR A 231 -2.37 37.05 -18.09
C THR A 231 -1.78 36.06 -19.10
N VAL A 232 -2.40 35.98 -20.28
CA VAL A 232 -1.81 35.30 -21.43
C VAL A 232 -0.63 36.12 -21.97
N ALA A 233 0.43 35.38 -22.32
CA ALA A 233 1.52 35.73 -23.25
C ALA A 233 2.86 36.28 -22.72
N SER A 234 3.91 35.61 -23.24
CA SER A 234 5.22 36.08 -23.71
C SER A 234 6.45 36.07 -22.78
N VAL A 235 7.35 35.15 -23.15
CA VAL A 235 8.83 35.15 -23.14
C VAL A 235 9.52 36.42 -22.59
N SER A 236 10.43 36.25 -21.61
CA SER A 236 11.85 36.65 -21.71
C SER A 236 12.62 36.37 -20.41
N ALA A 237 13.88 35.97 -20.60
CA ALA A 237 14.87 35.67 -19.59
C ALA A 237 15.32 36.91 -18.77
N SER A 238 15.76 36.69 -17.52
CA SER A 238 17.06 37.13 -16.99
C SER A 238 17.08 37.15 -15.46
N GLY A 239 18.07 36.45 -14.89
CA GLY A 239 18.98 37.05 -13.90
C GLY A 239 18.59 37.11 -12.42
N SER A 240 19.42 36.43 -11.63
CA SER A 240 19.99 36.88 -10.34
C SER A 240 19.29 36.48 -9.02
N SER A 241 19.87 35.41 -8.43
CA SER A 241 20.48 35.31 -7.09
C SER A 241 19.83 35.93 -5.84
N VAL A 242 19.91 35.13 -4.76
CA VAL A 242 20.09 35.42 -3.30
C VAL A 242 18.99 34.66 -2.53
N GLY A 243 19.25 33.87 -1.49
CA GLY A 243 20.46 33.62 -0.73
C GLY A 243 20.19 32.48 0.27
N ALA A 244 21.28 31.87 0.72
CA ALA A 244 21.30 30.76 1.67
C ALA A 244 20.71 31.13 3.03
N ILE A 245 19.99 30.19 3.64
CA ILE A 245 19.89 30.03 5.08
C ILE A 245 20.13 28.56 5.43
N SER A 246 21.19 28.30 6.21
CA SER A 246 21.45 27.02 6.87
C SER A 246 21.13 27.16 8.37
N PRO A 247 21.22 26.10 9.19
CA PRO A 247 20.06 25.40 9.74
C PRO A 247 19.93 25.64 11.25
N ALA A 248 18.73 25.42 11.81
CA ALA A 248 18.53 25.42 13.26
C ALA A 248 17.80 24.16 13.71
N MET A 249 18.60 23.23 14.24
CA MET A 249 18.41 22.51 15.50
C MET A 249 17.04 21.84 15.75
N ALA A 250 16.95 20.55 15.44
CA ALA A 250 15.93 19.65 15.97
C ALA A 250 16.48 18.93 17.22
N PRO A 251 15.70 18.76 18.31
CA PRO A 251 16.12 17.96 19.45
C PRO A 251 15.99 16.47 19.15
N SER A 252 17.05 15.74 19.48
CA SER A 252 17.17 14.28 19.48
C SER A 252 16.31 13.65 20.57
N ILE A 253 15.34 12.83 20.18
CA ILE A 253 14.68 11.88 21.07
C ILE A 253 15.16 10.49 20.63
N SER A 254 16.13 9.95 21.37
CA SER A 254 16.49 8.55 21.30
C SER A 254 15.44 7.76 22.05
N GLU A 255 14.53 7.13 21.31
CA GLU A 255 13.74 6.03 21.84
C GLU A 255 14.22 4.77 21.12
N SER A 256 14.84 3.89 21.91
CA SER A 256 15.36 2.61 21.47
C SER A 256 14.20 1.69 21.08
N ILE A 257 13.95 1.59 19.78
CA ILE A 257 13.06 0.57 19.23
C ILE A 257 13.87 -0.74 19.20
N GLU A 258 13.53 -1.66 20.10
CA GLU A 258 13.96 -3.05 19.92
C GLU A 258 13.27 -3.59 18.65
N PRO A 259 14.00 -4.22 17.71
CA PRO A 259 13.37 -4.85 16.57
C PRO A 259 12.55 -6.05 17.07
N ALA A 260 11.23 -5.90 17.11
CA ALA A 260 10.36 -7.06 17.15
C ALA A 260 10.66 -7.84 15.86
N ALA A 261 11.24 -9.03 16.01
CA ALA A 261 11.47 -9.95 14.91
C ALA A 261 10.12 -10.36 14.31
N ALA A 262 9.62 -9.56 13.38
CA ALA A 262 8.46 -9.90 12.58
C ALA A 262 8.93 -10.96 11.60
N SER A 263 8.44 -12.19 11.70
CA SER A 263 8.66 -13.14 10.61
C SER A 263 7.97 -12.57 9.36
N ALA A 264 8.67 -12.55 8.22
CA ALA A 264 8.10 -12.02 6.99
C ALA A 264 6.76 -12.69 6.66
N LEU A 265 5.74 -11.86 6.43
CA LEU A 265 4.39 -12.31 6.17
C LEU A 265 4.32 -12.94 4.77
N ALA A 266 3.73 -14.12 4.66
CA ALA A 266 3.42 -14.76 3.39
C ALA A 266 1.92 -15.03 3.35
N VAL A 267 1.27 -14.66 2.24
CA VAL A 267 -0.16 -14.94 2.05
C VAL A 267 -0.37 -16.47 2.00
N PRO A 268 -1.19 -17.06 2.89
CA PRO A 268 -1.37 -18.51 2.94
C PRO A 268 -2.03 -19.07 1.68
N GLU A 269 -1.49 -20.16 1.14
CA GLU A 269 -2.07 -20.83 -0.01
C GLU A 269 -3.42 -21.49 0.32
N PRO A 270 -4.34 -21.62 -0.66
CA PRO A 270 -5.66 -22.22 -0.43
C PRO A 270 -5.61 -23.64 0.19
N GLY A 271 -4.60 -24.44 -0.17
CA GLY A 271 -4.41 -25.79 0.37
C GLY A 271 -3.91 -25.84 1.82
N ALA A 272 -3.16 -24.84 2.26
CA ALA A 272 -2.65 -24.74 3.63
C ALA A 272 -3.69 -24.14 4.59
N ALA A 273 -4.49 -23.18 4.12
CA ALA A 273 -5.54 -22.52 4.90
C ALA A 273 -6.66 -23.48 5.35
N ALA A 274 -7.03 -24.45 4.49
CA ALA A 274 -8.05 -25.45 4.79
C ALA A 274 -7.70 -26.34 6.02
N LEU A 275 -6.41 -26.58 6.28
CA LEU A 275 -5.96 -27.39 7.42
C LEU A 275 -5.99 -26.63 8.75
N VAL A 276 -5.73 -25.32 8.73
CA VAL A 276 -5.74 -24.48 9.95
C VAL A 276 -7.18 -24.29 10.47
N LEU A 277 -8.12 -23.97 9.58
CA LEU A 277 -9.56 -23.86 9.93
C LEU A 277 -10.14 -25.21 10.41
N SER A 278 -9.71 -26.32 9.80
CA SER A 278 -10.12 -27.66 10.23
C SER A 278 -9.53 -28.05 11.61
N GLY A 279 -8.29 -27.62 11.90
CA GLY A 279 -7.61 -27.88 13.16
C GLY A 279 -8.27 -27.15 14.34
N LEU A 280 -8.62 -25.88 14.20
CA LEU A 280 -9.31 -25.12 15.25
C LEU A 280 -10.73 -25.64 15.54
N ALA A 281 -11.47 -26.08 14.51
CA ALA A 281 -12.80 -26.65 14.69
C ALA A 281 -12.79 -27.98 15.49
N LEU A 282 -11.74 -28.79 15.38
CA LEU A 282 -11.58 -30.01 16.17
C LEU A 282 -11.22 -29.75 17.64
N LEU A 283 -10.55 -28.64 17.95
CA LEU A 283 -10.22 -28.23 19.32
C LEU A 283 -11.42 -27.61 20.04
N ALA A 284 -12.31 -26.91 19.34
CA ALA A 284 -13.54 -26.36 19.90
C ALA A 284 -14.60 -27.44 20.22
N ARG A 285 -14.54 -28.61 19.57
CA ARG A 285 -15.51 -29.71 19.75
C ARG A 285 -15.15 -30.71 20.85
N ARG A 286 -14.03 -30.48 21.57
CA ARG A 286 -13.50 -31.39 22.60
C ARG A 286 -13.60 -30.85 24.04
N ARG A 287 -14.49 -29.88 24.28
CA ARG A 287 -14.91 -29.49 25.63
C ARG A 287 -16.31 -29.97 25.93
#